data_AF-L1LAD6-F1
#
_entry.id   AF-L1LAD6-F1
#
_cell.length_a   1.000
_cell.length_b   1.000
_cell.length_c   1.000
_cell.angle_alpha   90.00
_cell.angle_beta   90.00
_cell.angle_gamma   90.00
#
_symmetry.space_group_name_H-M   'P 1'
#
loop_
_entity.id
_entity.type
_entity.pdbx_description
1 polymer ?
#
loop_
_entity_poly.entity_id
_entity_poly.type
_entity_poly.pdbx_seq_one_letter_code
_entity_poly.pdbx_strand_id
1 'polypeptide(L)'
;MKQNVKHLVIVCAPILKYTRHRAPVSRSFFGTHAPHTRFTRTLRIMLKTLNVQSKNYKSTRLQQRLALESARKQKEMKGMILDSRKTLFMSLRDNTGINWYRAKQILKHLEVHQRHPNVTSQAMREKITEIANLVKQGK
;
A
#
# COMPACT_ATOMS: atom_id res chain seq x y z
N MET A 1 21.61 22.54 23.13
CA MET A 1 22.05 21.13 23.21
C MET A 1 22.15 20.58 21.79
N LYS A 2 23.36 20.30 21.32
CA LYS A 2 23.68 19.83 19.97
C LYS A 2 23.79 18.29 19.98
N GLN A 3 23.05 17.60 19.12
CA GLN A 3 23.29 16.20 18.73
C GLN A 3 23.29 16.14 17.20
N ASN A 4 24.44 16.20 16.54
CA ASN A 4 25.34 15.10 16.16
C ASN A 4 24.76 14.22 15.03
N VAL A 5 24.64 14.79 13.82
CA VAL A 5 24.47 14.05 12.56
C VAL A 5 25.84 13.95 11.93
N LYS A 6 26.50 12.80 12.10
CA LYS A 6 27.82 12.51 11.53
C LYS A 6 27.69 11.49 10.40
N HIS A 7 28.07 11.97 9.22
CA HIS A 7 28.79 11.29 8.15
C HIS A 7 28.17 10.06 7.46
N LEU A 8 27.78 10.24 6.19
CA LEU A 8 28.34 9.42 5.11
C LEU A 8 28.32 10.20 3.79
N VAL A 9 29.29 11.09 3.62
CA VAL A 9 29.65 11.63 2.29
C VAL A 9 30.46 10.53 1.61
N ILE A 10 29.85 9.85 0.65
CA ILE A 10 30.57 8.90 -0.21
C ILE A 10 31.45 9.73 -1.13
N VAL A 11 32.73 9.79 -0.77
CA VAL A 11 33.80 10.40 -1.56
C VAL A 11 33.98 9.58 -2.84
N CYS A 12 33.63 10.18 -3.96
CA CYS A 12 34.03 9.71 -5.29
C CYS A 12 35.53 10.00 -5.45
N ALA A 13 36.34 8.96 -5.65
CA ALA A 13 37.79 9.05 -5.84
C ALA A 13 38.22 8.07 -6.96
N PRO A 14 39.40 8.24 -7.59
CA PRO A 14 39.51 8.91 -8.88
C PRO A 14 39.89 7.97 -10.03
N ILE A 15 39.68 8.49 -11.23
CA ILE A 15 40.05 7.97 -12.55
C ILE A 15 41.49 7.41 -12.56
N LEU A 16 41.62 6.13 -12.89
CA LEU A 16 42.91 5.43 -13.05
C LEU A 16 43.79 6.12 -14.11
N LYS A 17 45.01 6.50 -13.71
CA LYS A 17 46.09 6.90 -14.60
C LYS A 17 46.63 5.66 -15.34
N TYR A 18 46.60 5.70 -16.67
CA TYR A 18 47.29 4.75 -17.54
C TYR A 18 48.80 5.01 -17.50
N THR A 19 49.59 4.03 -17.05
CA THR A 19 51.04 3.98 -17.31
C THR A 19 51.36 2.72 -18.11
N ARG A 20 51.75 2.91 -19.38
CA ARG A 20 52.29 1.85 -20.25
C ARG A 20 53.70 1.51 -19.78
N HIS A 21 53.89 0.31 -19.24
CA HIS A 21 55.19 -0.37 -19.27
C HIS A 21 55.11 -1.54 -20.24
N ARG A 22 55.95 -1.50 -21.28
CA ARG A 22 56.19 -2.61 -22.21
C ARG A 22 57.00 -3.70 -21.49
N ALA A 23 56.60 -4.95 -21.66
CA ALA A 23 57.51 -6.10 -21.64
C ALA A 23 57.08 -7.07 -22.78
N PRO A 24 58.03 -7.63 -23.55
CA PRO A 24 57.73 -8.64 -24.58
C PRO A 24 57.82 -10.05 -23.95
N VAL A 25 57.09 -11.03 -24.49
CA VAL A 25 57.53 -12.44 -24.68
C VAL A 25 56.40 -13.20 -25.41
N SER A 26 56.84 -14.00 -26.39
CA SER A 26 56.11 -14.88 -27.29
C SER A 26 55.45 -16.10 -26.63
N ARG A 27 54.25 -16.48 -27.10
CA ARG A 27 53.88 -17.86 -27.50
C ARG A 27 52.42 -17.92 -27.95
N SER A 28 52.21 -18.48 -29.13
CA SER A 28 50.91 -18.87 -29.66
C SER A 28 50.37 -20.09 -28.91
N PHE A 29 49.11 -20.03 -28.47
CA PHE A 29 48.30 -21.22 -28.24
C PHE A 29 46.84 -20.87 -28.52
N PHE A 30 46.24 -21.58 -29.49
CA PHE A 30 44.84 -21.47 -29.87
C PHE A 30 43.95 -21.66 -28.63
N GLY A 31 43.11 -20.68 -28.33
CA GLY A 31 42.07 -20.75 -27.32
C GLY A 31 40.87 -19.98 -27.81
N THR A 32 39.84 -20.72 -28.23
CA THR A 32 38.52 -20.22 -28.62
C THR A 32 38.03 -19.11 -27.68
N HIS A 33 37.68 -17.96 -28.25
CA HIS A 33 37.09 -16.84 -27.54
C HIS A 33 35.91 -17.28 -26.65
N ALA A 34 36.02 -17.11 -25.32
CA ALA A 34 34.86 -17.14 -24.42
C ALA A 34 34.65 -15.81 -23.68
N PRO A 35 34.24 -14.71 -24.37
CA PRO A 35 34.01 -13.40 -23.76
C PRO A 35 32.54 -13.18 -23.34
N HIS A 36 31.82 -14.19 -22.83
CA HIS A 36 30.38 -14.04 -22.55
C HIS A 36 29.95 -14.24 -21.09
N THR A 37 30.83 -14.65 -20.18
CA THR A 37 30.44 -14.99 -18.79
C THR A 37 30.12 -13.77 -17.92
N ARG A 38 30.76 -12.61 -18.16
CA ARG A 38 30.56 -11.40 -17.35
C ARG A 38 29.29 -10.63 -17.75
N PHE A 39 29.04 -10.49 -19.04
CA PHE A 39 27.86 -9.80 -19.58
C PHE A 39 26.57 -10.58 -19.33
N THR A 40 26.60 -11.90 -19.52
CA THR A 40 25.44 -12.75 -19.17
C THR A 40 25.17 -12.78 -17.67
N ARG A 41 26.21 -12.67 -16.82
CA ARG A 41 26.07 -12.57 -15.37
C ARG A 41 25.47 -11.23 -14.93
N THR A 42 25.88 -10.10 -15.51
CA THR A 42 25.29 -8.79 -15.20
C THR A 42 23.84 -8.72 -15.66
N LEU A 43 23.52 -9.16 -16.88
CA LEU A 43 22.14 -9.24 -17.36
C LEU A 43 21.26 -10.14 -16.49
N ARG A 44 21.77 -11.30 -16.06
CA ARG A 44 21.05 -12.20 -15.14
C ARG A 44 20.78 -11.55 -13.79
N ILE A 45 21.73 -10.78 -13.26
CA ILE A 45 21.54 -10.03 -12.01
C ILE A 45 20.47 -8.95 -12.20
N MET A 46 20.54 -8.17 -13.29
CA MET A 46 19.57 -7.12 -13.60
C MET A 46 18.15 -7.68 -13.82
N LEU A 47 18.01 -8.80 -14.53
CA LEU A 47 16.72 -9.48 -14.69
C LEU A 47 16.15 -9.98 -13.36
N LYS A 48 17.01 -10.52 -12.47
CA LYS A 48 16.60 -10.94 -11.13
C LYS A 48 16.15 -9.74 -10.28
N THR A 49 16.89 -8.64 -10.28
CA THR A 49 16.53 -7.45 -9.50
C THR A 49 15.23 -6.83 -9.99
N LEU A 50 15.01 -6.73 -11.31
CA LEU A 50 13.75 -6.26 -11.89
C LEU A 50 12.55 -7.14 -11.50
N ASN A 51 12.72 -8.48 -11.52
CA ASN A 51 11.67 -9.40 -11.11
C ASN A 51 11.34 -9.26 -9.60
N VAL A 52 12.37 -9.11 -8.75
CA VAL A 52 12.20 -8.86 -7.31
C VAL A 52 11.48 -7.52 -7.08
N GLN A 53 11.87 -6.46 -7.79
CA GLN A 53 11.19 -5.15 -7.71
C GLN A 53 9.72 -5.25 -8.13
N SER A 54 9.40 -5.99 -9.19
CA SER A 54 8.03 -6.21 -9.64
C SER A 54 7.18 -6.96 -8.60
N LYS A 55 7.74 -8.02 -7.99
CA LYS A 55 7.09 -8.76 -6.90
C LYS A 55 6.86 -7.88 -5.68
N ASN A 56 7.85 -7.08 -5.30
CA ASN A 56 7.75 -6.14 -4.18
C ASN A 56 6.70 -5.06 -4.43
N TYR A 57 6.58 -4.55 -5.66
CA TYR A 57 5.53 -3.59 -6.00
C TYR A 57 4.14 -4.22 -5.84
N LYS A 58 3.94 -5.45 -6.35
CA LYS A 58 2.66 -6.17 -6.21
C LYS A 58 2.32 -6.44 -4.74
N SER A 59 3.29 -6.91 -3.95
CA SER A 59 3.08 -7.16 -2.51
C SER A 59 2.81 -5.86 -1.74
N THR A 60 3.51 -4.77 -2.06
CA THR A 60 3.27 -3.45 -1.45
C THR A 60 1.86 -2.96 -1.74
N ARG A 61 1.37 -3.10 -2.99
CA ARG A 61 -0.01 -2.74 -3.35
C ARG A 61 -1.04 -3.59 -2.61
N LEU A 62 -0.78 -4.88 -2.44
CA LEU A 62 -1.65 -5.77 -1.68
C LEU A 62 -1.67 -5.38 -0.18
N GLN A 63 -0.51 -5.12 0.41
CA GLN A 63 -0.38 -4.64 1.78
C GLN A 63 -1.10 -3.30 1.98
N GLN A 64 -1.01 -2.38 1.03
CA GLN A 64 -1.76 -1.12 1.06
C GLN A 64 -3.28 -1.35 1.12
N ARG A 65 -3.81 -2.29 0.32
CA ARG A 65 -5.24 -2.62 0.34
C ARG A 65 -5.66 -3.24 1.69
N LEU A 66 -4.88 -4.19 2.19
CA LEU A 66 -5.13 -4.82 3.48
C LEU A 66 -5.06 -3.80 4.64
N ALA A 67 -4.12 -2.86 4.59
CA ALA A 67 -3.99 -1.78 5.56
C ALA A 67 -5.20 -0.83 5.53
N LEU A 68 -5.75 -0.53 4.35
CA LEU A 68 -6.97 0.27 4.23
C LEU A 68 -8.19 -0.47 4.80
N GLU A 69 -8.31 -1.77 4.55
CA GLU A 69 -9.38 -2.59 5.10
C GLU A 69 -9.28 -2.73 6.62
N SER A 70 -8.08 -2.97 7.16
CA SER A 70 -7.86 -3.05 8.60
C SER A 70 -8.14 -1.70 9.29
N ALA A 71 -7.74 -0.58 8.67
CA ALA A 71 -8.05 0.76 9.17
C ALA A 71 -9.57 1.03 9.20
N ARG A 72 -10.34 0.52 8.21
CA ARG A 72 -11.82 0.60 8.26
C ARG A 72 -12.39 -0.23 9.40
N LYS A 73 -11.96 -1.49 9.54
CA LYS A 73 -12.41 -2.37 10.64
C LYS A 73 -12.10 -1.78 12.01
N GLN A 74 -10.92 -1.18 12.19
CA GLN A 74 -10.55 -0.51 13.44
C GLN A 74 -11.44 0.70 13.76
N LYS A 75 -11.88 1.45 12.74
CA LYS A 75 -12.84 2.55 12.93
C LYS A 75 -14.22 2.00 13.33
N GLU A 76 -14.63 0.88 12.75
CA GLU A 76 -15.89 0.22 13.08
C GLU A 76 -15.90 -0.40 14.48
N MET A 77 -14.75 -0.88 14.97
CA MET A 77 -14.64 -1.37 16.35
C MET A 77 -14.94 -0.30 17.39
N LYS A 78 -14.74 0.99 17.06
CA LYS A 78 -15.09 2.12 17.94
C LYS A 78 -16.59 2.45 17.89
N GLY A 79 -17.33 1.88 16.96
CA GLY A 79 -18.73 2.14 16.69
C GLY A 79 -19.00 2.42 15.21
N MET A 80 -20.28 2.63 14.87
CA MET A 80 -20.69 2.99 13.51
C MET A 80 -20.01 4.29 13.05
N ILE A 81 -19.39 4.25 11.87
CA ILE A 81 -18.76 5.40 11.23
C ILE A 81 -19.88 6.30 10.72
N LEU A 82 -20.14 7.37 11.46
CA LEU A 82 -21.18 8.35 11.15
C LEU A 82 -20.55 9.74 11.09
N ASP A 83 -20.16 10.15 9.87
CA ASP A 83 -19.57 11.46 9.58
C ASP A 83 -20.63 12.55 9.55
N SER A 84 -20.43 13.66 10.28
CA SER A 84 -21.36 14.79 10.35
C SER A 84 -21.46 15.57 9.04
N ARG A 85 -20.40 15.56 8.22
CA ARG A 85 -20.34 16.28 6.93
C ARG A 85 -21.20 15.66 5.83
N LYS A 86 -21.55 14.39 5.97
CA LYS A 86 -22.30 13.63 4.97
C LYS A 86 -23.75 13.44 5.44
N THR A 87 -24.66 13.16 4.50
CA THR A 87 -26.00 12.71 4.86
C THR A 87 -25.93 11.37 5.58
N LEU A 88 -26.92 11.07 6.44
CA LEU A 88 -26.97 9.81 7.16
C LEU A 88 -26.84 8.61 6.21
N PHE A 89 -27.52 8.67 5.07
CA PHE A 89 -27.46 7.64 4.03
C PHE A 89 -26.03 7.36 3.51
N MET A 90 -25.27 8.42 3.24
CA MET A 90 -23.91 8.29 2.72
C MET A 90 -22.97 7.72 3.79
N SER A 91 -23.09 8.23 5.02
CA SER A 91 -22.30 7.74 6.15
C SER A 91 -22.56 6.26 6.45
N LEU A 92 -23.82 5.81 6.40
CA LEU A 92 -24.17 4.40 6.62
C LEU A 92 -23.47 3.47 5.64
N ARG A 93 -23.31 3.88 4.37
CA ARG A 93 -22.66 3.08 3.33
C ARG A 93 -21.15 2.96 3.46
N ASP A 94 -20.50 3.84 4.22
CA ASP A 94 -19.07 3.74 4.47
C ASP A 94 -18.73 2.58 5.43
N ASN A 95 -19.72 2.04 6.12
CA ASN A 95 -19.59 0.92 7.04
C ASN A 95 -19.62 -0.44 6.29
N THR A 96 -18.84 -1.40 6.77
CA THR A 96 -18.77 -2.74 6.21
C THR A 96 -20.10 -3.48 6.33
N GLY A 97 -20.44 -4.20 5.26
CA GLY A 97 -21.65 -5.02 5.17
C GLY A 97 -22.95 -4.24 4.95
N ILE A 98 -22.88 -2.91 4.80
CA ILE A 98 -24.04 -2.06 4.49
C ILE A 98 -23.99 -1.62 3.02
N ASN A 99 -24.71 -2.34 2.17
CA ASN A 99 -24.92 -1.93 0.78
C ASN A 99 -25.99 -0.83 0.68
N TRP A 100 -26.11 -0.17 -0.49
CA TRP A 100 -27.10 0.85 -0.80
C TRP A 100 -28.53 0.46 -0.43
N TYR A 101 -28.93 -0.78 -0.74
CA TYR A 101 -30.26 -1.30 -0.41
C TYR A 101 -30.46 -1.43 1.11
N ARG A 102 -29.49 -2.01 1.82
CA ARG A 102 -29.53 -2.14 3.29
C ARG A 102 -29.55 -0.78 3.99
N ALA A 103 -28.78 0.18 3.50
CA ALA A 103 -28.82 1.55 4.01
C ALA A 103 -30.22 2.18 3.83
N LYS A 104 -30.91 1.92 2.71
CA LYS A 104 -32.30 2.38 2.50
C LYS A 104 -33.27 1.70 3.46
N GLN A 105 -33.09 0.41 3.75
CA GLN A 105 -33.90 -0.30 4.75
C GLN A 105 -33.73 0.32 6.13
N ILE A 106 -32.49 0.59 6.55
CA ILE A 106 -32.19 1.26 7.83
C ILE A 106 -32.91 2.63 7.90
N LEU A 107 -32.84 3.43 6.84
CA LEU A 107 -33.56 4.71 6.79
C LEU A 107 -35.08 4.54 6.89
N LYS A 108 -35.64 3.49 6.26
CA LYS A 108 -37.07 3.18 6.33
C LYS A 108 -37.48 2.81 7.76
N HIS A 109 -36.68 2.00 8.45
CA HIS A 109 -36.92 1.65 9.86
C HIS A 109 -36.81 2.85 10.81
N LEU A 110 -35.96 3.81 10.47
CA LEU A 110 -35.82 5.07 11.21
C LEU A 110 -36.89 6.11 10.83
N GLU A 111 -37.68 5.86 9.78
CA GLU A 111 -38.64 6.81 9.20
C GLU A 111 -38.00 8.15 8.78
N VAL A 112 -36.74 8.09 8.35
CA VAL A 112 -35.94 9.29 8.00
C VAL A 112 -35.78 9.42 6.49
N HIS A 113 -35.91 10.65 5.99
CA HIS A 113 -35.69 10.95 4.57
C HIS A 113 -34.21 10.75 4.15
N GLN A 114 -33.98 10.33 2.91
CA GLN A 114 -32.64 10.02 2.38
C GLN A 114 -31.65 11.21 2.46
N ARG A 115 -32.17 12.44 2.34
CA ARG A 115 -31.37 13.68 2.41
C ARG A 115 -31.21 14.23 3.83
N HIS A 116 -31.62 13.48 4.85
CA HIS A 116 -31.54 13.93 6.22
C HIS A 116 -30.07 14.20 6.62
N PRO A 117 -29.77 15.38 7.19
CA PRO A 117 -28.44 15.68 7.68
C PRO A 117 -28.08 14.74 8.83
N ASN A 118 -26.80 14.40 8.99
CA ASN A 118 -26.41 13.49 10.05
C ASN A 118 -26.32 14.23 11.41
N VAL A 119 -27.48 14.50 12.03
CA VAL A 119 -27.58 15.10 13.37
C VAL A 119 -27.59 13.98 14.40
N THR A 120 -26.41 13.56 14.83
CA THR A 120 -26.26 12.34 15.61
C THR A 120 -26.15 12.61 17.11
N SER A 121 -27.29 12.73 17.79
CA SER A 121 -27.35 12.53 19.24
C SER A 121 -26.91 11.10 19.59
N GLN A 122 -26.31 10.90 20.77
CA GLN A 122 -25.83 9.60 21.23
C GLN A 122 -26.93 8.53 21.22
N ALA A 123 -28.14 8.90 21.67
CA ALA A 123 -29.31 8.00 21.65
C ALA A 123 -29.72 7.60 20.21
N MET A 124 -29.53 8.47 19.22
CA MET A 124 -29.81 8.14 17.83
C MET A 124 -28.76 7.18 17.26
N ARG A 125 -27.48 7.32 17.68
CA ARG A 125 -26.39 6.41 17.27
C ARG A 125 -26.64 4.97 17.73
N GLU A 126 -27.14 4.81 18.96
CA GLU A 126 -27.49 3.51 19.53
C GLU A 126 -28.63 2.86 18.74
N LYS A 127 -29.73 3.58 18.51
CA LYS A 127 -30.85 3.11 17.67
C LYS A 127 -30.41 2.72 16.25
N ILE A 128 -29.58 3.54 15.61
CA ILE A 128 -29.03 3.24 14.28
C ILE A 128 -28.21 1.94 14.32
N THR A 129 -27.44 1.71 15.38
CA THR A 129 -26.59 0.53 15.55
C THR A 129 -27.44 -0.73 15.76
N GLU A 130 -28.48 -0.66 16.59
CA GLU A 130 -29.44 -1.76 16.79
C GLU A 130 -30.13 -2.16 15.50
N ILE A 131 -30.68 -1.18 14.76
CA ILE A 131 -31.35 -1.41 13.48
C ILE A 131 -30.37 -1.95 12.44
N ALA A 132 -29.13 -1.42 12.40
CA ALA A 132 -28.11 -1.91 11.48
C ALA A 132 -27.76 -3.39 11.77
N ASN A 133 -27.72 -3.80 13.03
CA ASN A 133 -27.49 -5.19 13.41
C ASN A 133 -28.66 -6.08 12.99
N LEU A 134 -29.90 -5.64 13.18
CA LEU A 134 -31.10 -6.35 12.70
C LEU A 134 -31.07 -6.53 11.17
N VAL A 135 -30.79 -5.46 10.41
CA VAL A 135 -30.71 -5.51 8.94
C VAL A 135 -29.53 -6.35 8.45
N LYS A 136 -28.45 -6.47 9.23
CA LYS A 136 -27.33 -7.38 8.91
C LYS A 136 -27.71 -8.85 9.12
N GLN A 137 -28.56 -9.14 10.10
CA GLN A 137 -29.04 -10.49 10.43
C GLN A 137 -30.13 -10.97 9.45
N GLY A 138 -31.02 -10.08 9.02
CA GLY A 138 -31.97 -10.35 7.95
C GLY A 138 -31.26 -10.49 6.61
N LYS A 139 -31.12 -11.72 6.10
CA LYS A 139 -30.66 -11.98 4.73
C LYS A 139 -31.55 -11.28 3.72
#